data_AF-A0A150WV45-F1
#
_entry.id   AF-A0A150WV45-F1
#
_cell.length_a   1.000
_cell.length_b   1.000
_cell.length_c   1.000
_cell.angle_alpha   90.00
_cell.angle_beta   90.00
_cell.angle_gamma   90.00
#
_symmetry.space_group_name_H-M   'P 1'
#
loop_
_entity.id
_entity.type
_entity.pdbx_description
1 polymer ?
#
loop_
_entity_poly.entity_id
_entity_poly.type
_entity_poly.pdbx_seq_one_letter_code
_entity_poly.pdbx_strand_id
1 'polypeptide(L)'
;MANQKKIAELSNLPISELKRRSITTSYIWNSDVQALKKAGFSNIVDGGNWERMIRMVKYDRVDLLLSSFRPEKDLSFQIQDTKYIPLSGYKIVLEGRRVWGVSKASKNSKSVIAALHAGVPLLKQKGVIEKAYRQSGFFNSQVDHWKVISNIKPIK
;
A
#
# COMPACT_ATOMS: atom_id res chain seq x y z
N MET A 1 15.29 -16.65 14.92
CA MET A 1 14.83 -16.40 16.30
C MET A 1 14.59 -14.92 16.61
N ALA A 2 15.50 -13.98 16.28
CA ALA A 2 15.29 -12.54 16.54
C ALA A 2 14.08 -11.92 15.81
N ASN A 3 13.92 -12.21 14.51
CA ASN A 3 12.82 -11.63 13.70
C ASN A 3 11.43 -12.01 14.22
N GLN A 4 11.26 -13.25 14.67
CA GLN A 4 9.98 -13.78 15.18
C GLN A 4 9.58 -13.15 16.53
N LYS A 5 10.57 -12.79 17.36
CA LYS A 5 10.35 -12.04 18.61
C LYS A 5 9.88 -10.60 18.33
N LYS A 6 10.52 -9.90 17.39
CA LYS A 6 10.12 -8.54 16.98
C LYS A 6 8.71 -8.50 16.41
N ILE A 7 8.38 -9.47 15.55
CA ILE A 7 7.01 -9.65 15.02
C ILE A 7 6.00 -9.80 16.16
N ALA A 8 6.27 -10.68 17.12
CA ALA A 8 5.38 -10.93 18.24
C ALA A 8 5.22 -9.68 19.12
N GLU A 9 6.30 -8.94 19.37
CA GLU A 9 6.26 -7.65 20.06
C GLU A 9 5.35 -6.66 19.32
N LEU A 10 5.65 -6.37 18.05
CA LEU A 10 4.93 -5.38 17.25
C LEU A 10 3.46 -5.73 17.07
N SER A 11 3.12 -7.01 16.93
CA SER A 11 1.74 -7.48 16.75
C SER A 11 0.89 -7.33 18.01
N ASN A 12 1.51 -7.30 19.19
CA ASN A 12 0.83 -7.16 20.47
C ASN A 12 0.76 -5.69 20.95
N LEU A 13 1.40 -4.76 20.25
CA LEU A 13 1.32 -3.34 20.60
C LEU A 13 -0.07 -2.79 20.34
N PRO A 14 -0.62 -1.96 21.25
CA PRO A 14 -1.81 -1.20 20.93
C PRO A 14 -1.48 -0.20 19.81
N ILE A 15 -2.48 0.12 18.99
CA ILE A 15 -2.28 0.90 17.77
C ILE A 15 -1.63 2.28 18.01
N SER A 16 -1.87 2.88 19.18
CA SER A 16 -1.24 4.14 19.60
C SER A 16 0.27 4.03 19.81
N GLU A 17 0.77 2.88 20.27
CA GLU A 17 2.19 2.58 20.40
C GLU A 17 2.80 2.26 19.04
N LEU A 18 2.07 1.50 18.22
CA LEU A 18 2.52 1.13 16.87
C LEU A 18 2.78 2.38 16.01
N LYS A 19 1.93 3.41 16.13
CA LYS A 19 2.08 4.69 15.43
C LYS A 19 3.33 5.49 15.84
N ARG A 20 3.95 5.17 16.98
CA ARG A 20 5.20 5.81 17.44
C ARG A 20 6.46 5.07 16.98
N ARG A 21 6.30 3.84 16.47
CA ARG A 21 7.40 3.07 15.90
C ARG A 21 7.90 3.69 14.60
N SER A 22 9.14 3.41 14.28
CA SER A 22 9.77 3.92 13.07
C SER A 22 9.23 3.20 11.83
N ILE A 23 8.77 3.95 10.84
CA ILE A 23 8.27 3.41 9.57
C ILE A 23 8.98 4.06 8.41
N THR A 24 9.38 3.28 7.41
CA THR A 24 10.04 3.82 6.22
C THR A 24 9.13 3.88 4.99
N THR A 25 9.28 4.97 4.24
CA THR A 25 8.76 5.17 2.88
C THR A 25 9.76 6.06 2.13
N SER A 26 9.53 6.32 0.84
CA SER A 26 10.28 7.35 0.11
C SER A 26 9.56 8.71 0.22
N TYR A 27 10.29 9.78 0.56
CA TYR A 27 9.68 11.12 0.66
C TYR A 27 9.20 11.68 -0.68
N ILE A 28 9.69 11.16 -1.81
CA ILE A 28 9.17 11.52 -3.13
C ILE A 28 7.83 10.81 -3.44
N TRP A 29 7.45 9.78 -2.67
CA TRP A 29 6.16 9.11 -2.80
C TRP A 29 5.12 9.82 -1.94
N ASN A 30 4.63 10.96 -2.45
CA ASN A 30 3.72 11.85 -1.73
C ASN A 30 2.47 11.14 -1.18
N SER A 31 1.91 10.17 -1.92
CA SER A 31 0.75 9.37 -1.48
C SER A 31 1.03 8.61 -0.19
N ASP A 32 2.22 8.03 -0.09
CA ASP A 32 2.62 7.18 1.03
C ASP A 32 2.87 8.03 2.27
N VAL A 33 3.63 9.12 2.10
CA VAL A 33 3.89 10.09 3.18
C VAL A 33 2.57 10.64 3.73
N GLN A 34 1.64 11.03 2.87
CA GLN A 34 0.34 11.52 3.30
C GLN A 34 -0.48 10.45 4.02
N ALA A 35 -0.50 9.21 3.50
CA ALA A 35 -1.22 8.11 4.13
C ALA A 35 -0.67 7.79 5.52
N LEU A 36 0.65 7.80 5.71
CA LEU A 36 1.30 7.60 7.01
C LEU A 36 1.00 8.72 7.99
N LYS A 37 1.09 9.99 7.55
CA LYS A 37 0.75 11.14 8.38
C LYS A 37 -0.72 11.11 8.81
N LYS A 38 -1.64 10.81 7.89
CA LYS A 38 -3.08 10.67 8.18
C LYS A 38 -3.40 9.47 9.06
N ALA A 39 -2.62 8.39 8.95
CA ALA A 39 -2.67 7.27 9.87
C ALA A 39 -2.09 7.62 11.25
N GLY A 40 -1.43 8.77 11.42
CA GLY A 40 -0.91 9.26 12.69
C GLY A 40 0.47 8.73 13.05
N PHE A 41 1.25 8.22 12.08
CA PHE A 41 2.64 7.87 12.33
C PHE A 41 3.48 9.11 12.59
N SER A 42 4.22 9.12 13.70
CA SER A 42 5.04 10.26 14.11
C SER A 42 6.51 10.14 13.71
N ASN A 43 6.99 8.93 13.42
CA ASN A 43 8.39 8.65 13.08
C ASN A 43 8.49 8.02 11.69
N ILE A 44 8.36 8.85 10.66
CA ILE A 44 8.52 8.43 9.25
C ILE A 44 9.98 8.70 8.86
N VAL A 45 10.66 7.68 8.32
CA VAL A 45 12.07 7.76 7.92
C VAL A 45 12.19 7.59 6.40
N ASP A 46 12.84 8.55 5.74
CA ASP A 46 13.07 8.48 4.30
C ASP A 46 14.03 7.33 3.94
N GLY A 47 13.51 6.35 3.21
CA GLY A 47 14.30 5.25 2.66
C GLY A 47 14.89 5.54 1.28
N GLY A 48 14.40 6.59 0.60
CA GLY A 48 14.79 6.95 -0.77
C GLY A 48 14.24 6.00 -1.84
N ASN A 49 14.54 4.71 -1.76
CA ASN A 49 14.06 3.68 -2.69
C ASN A 49 13.71 2.36 -2.00
N TRP A 50 13.00 1.48 -2.72
CA TRP A 50 12.44 0.24 -2.22
C TRP A 50 13.52 -0.71 -1.65
N GLU A 51 14.64 -0.85 -2.34
CA GLU A 51 15.72 -1.75 -1.94
C GLU A 51 16.37 -1.30 -0.62
N ARG A 52 16.51 0.02 -0.43
CA ARG A 52 17.00 0.59 0.82
C ARG A 52 16.00 0.39 1.96
N MET A 53 14.72 0.61 1.72
CA MET A 53 13.67 0.41 2.73
C MET A 53 13.64 -1.03 3.27
N ILE A 54 13.69 -2.01 2.37
CA ILE A 54 13.80 -3.43 2.71
C ILE A 54 15.00 -3.67 3.64
N ARG A 55 16.18 -3.17 3.27
CA ARG A 55 17.40 -3.33 4.09
C ARG A 55 17.30 -2.62 5.43
N MET A 56 16.66 -1.46 5.50
CA MET A 56 16.47 -0.74 6.76
C MET A 56 15.66 -1.58 7.75
N VAL A 57 14.63 -2.29 7.32
CA VAL A 57 13.89 -3.23 8.18
C VAL A 57 14.73 -4.47 8.49
N LYS A 58 15.41 -5.07 7.50
CA LYS A 58 16.28 -6.25 7.69
C LYS A 58 17.34 -6.03 8.77
N TYR A 59 17.96 -4.85 8.78
CA TYR A 59 19.05 -4.50 9.69
C TYR A 59 18.58 -3.68 10.90
N ASP A 60 17.29 -3.75 11.25
CA ASP A 60 16.71 -3.09 12.43
C ASP A 60 16.97 -1.58 12.52
N ARG A 61 17.17 -0.89 11.39
CA ARG A 61 17.28 0.57 11.33
C ARG A 61 15.92 1.26 11.42
N VAL A 62 14.87 0.55 11.02
CA VAL A 62 13.46 0.94 11.19
C VAL A 62 12.62 -0.28 11.54
N ASP A 63 11.46 -0.05 12.15
CA ASP A 63 10.58 -1.12 12.63
C ASP A 63 9.66 -1.65 11.53
N LEU A 64 9.15 -0.76 10.69
CA LEU A 64 8.08 -1.02 9.74
C LEU A 64 8.41 -0.49 8.34
N LEU A 65 7.79 -1.08 7.32
CA LEU A 65 7.78 -0.57 5.95
C LEU A 65 6.37 -0.67 5.36
N LEU A 66 6.04 0.23 4.44
CA LEU A 66 4.81 0.13 3.64
C LEU A 66 4.99 -0.85 2.49
N SER A 67 4.11 -1.85 2.37
CA SER A 67 4.07 -2.77 1.24
C SER A 67 2.63 -3.14 0.88
N SER A 68 2.39 -3.40 -0.41
CA SER A 68 1.22 -4.13 -0.87
C SER A 68 1.18 -5.55 -0.30
N PHE A 69 -0.03 -6.07 -0.07
CA PHE A 69 -0.25 -7.48 0.26
C PHE A 69 0.06 -8.36 -0.93
N ARG A 70 0.75 -9.46 -0.67
CA ARG A 70 1.06 -10.45 -1.71
C ARG A 70 0.01 -11.57 -1.76
N PRO A 71 -0.08 -12.35 -2.85
CA PRO A 71 -1.10 -13.40 -2.99
C PRO A 71 -0.86 -14.64 -2.10
N GLU A 72 0.30 -14.75 -1.46
CA GLU A 72 0.65 -15.82 -0.53
C GLU A 72 -0.35 -15.90 0.64
N LYS A 73 -0.49 -17.11 1.20
CA LYS A 73 -1.46 -17.40 2.28
C LYS A 73 -1.26 -16.54 3.54
N ASP A 74 -0.02 -16.13 3.82
CA ASP A 74 0.32 -15.26 4.94
C ASP A 74 0.61 -13.82 4.49
N LEU A 75 0.28 -13.50 3.24
CA LEU A 75 0.40 -12.17 2.63
C LEU A 75 1.84 -11.61 2.61
N SER A 76 2.83 -12.48 2.85
CA SER A 76 4.24 -12.14 3.01
C SER A 76 4.95 -11.99 1.66
N PHE A 77 6.15 -11.41 1.69
CA PHE A 77 7.09 -11.51 0.57
C PHE A 77 8.47 -11.94 1.06
N GLN A 78 9.24 -12.57 0.17
CA GLN A 78 10.61 -12.99 0.41
C GLN A 78 11.57 -12.15 -0.43
N ILE A 79 12.63 -11.64 0.19
CA ILE A 79 13.78 -11.05 -0.51
C ILE A 79 15.03 -11.73 0.01
N GLN A 80 15.73 -12.46 -0.86
CA GLN A 80 16.88 -13.27 -0.50
C GLN A 80 16.52 -14.26 0.62
N ASP A 81 17.22 -14.18 1.75
CA ASP A 81 17.07 -14.98 2.97
C ASP A 81 16.05 -14.38 3.97
N THR A 82 15.45 -13.23 3.66
CA THR A 82 14.59 -12.50 4.59
C THR A 82 13.12 -12.53 4.17
N LYS A 83 12.27 -13.02 5.08
CA LYS A 83 10.81 -13.00 4.95
C LYS A 83 10.23 -11.77 5.63
N TYR A 84 9.36 -11.06 4.93
CA TYR A 84 8.63 -9.90 5.43
C TYR A 84 7.16 -10.24 5.51
N ILE A 85 6.61 -10.15 6.71
CA ILE A 85 5.20 -10.47 6.96
C ILE A 85 4.45 -9.20 7.37
N PRO A 86 3.17 -9.07 7.01
CA PRO A 86 2.38 -7.93 7.46
C PRO A 86 2.05 -8.04 8.96
N LEU A 87 1.84 -6.88 9.58
CA LEU A 87 1.20 -6.82 10.89
C LEU A 87 -0.30 -7.06 10.74
N SER A 88 -0.77 -8.18 11.27
CA SER A 88 -2.16 -8.62 11.14
C SER A 88 -3.15 -7.63 11.73
N GLY A 89 -4.30 -7.48 11.08
CA GLY A 89 -5.45 -6.72 11.56
C GLY A 89 -5.47 -5.24 11.17
N TYR A 90 -4.39 -4.71 10.57
CA TYR A 90 -4.27 -3.31 10.17
C TYR A 90 -3.86 -3.14 8.72
N LYS A 91 -4.53 -2.23 8.00
CA LYS A 91 -4.17 -1.83 6.64
C LYS A 91 -4.16 -0.32 6.48
N ILE A 92 -3.35 0.18 5.55
CA ILE A 92 -3.30 1.59 5.17
C ILE A 92 -3.88 1.74 3.76
N VAL A 93 -4.72 2.76 3.58
CA VAL A 93 -5.22 3.15 2.26
C VAL A 93 -4.37 4.31 1.75
N LEU A 94 -3.82 4.13 0.56
CA LEU A 94 -3.17 5.21 -0.19
C LEU A 94 -4.25 5.96 -0.97
N GLU A 95 -4.37 7.26 -0.69
CA GLU A 95 -5.22 8.12 -1.51
C GLU A 95 -4.52 8.43 -2.84
N GLY A 96 -5.28 8.33 -3.92
CA GLY A 96 -4.77 8.67 -5.23
C GLY A 96 -5.77 8.35 -6.33
N ARG A 97 -5.63 9.07 -7.45
CA ARG A 97 -6.34 8.77 -8.68
C ARG A 97 -5.37 8.18 -9.68
N ARG A 98 -5.69 7.01 -10.20
CA ARG A 98 -5.02 6.50 -11.41
C ARG A 98 -5.63 7.20 -12.62
N VAL A 99 -4.77 7.78 -13.44
CA VAL A 99 -5.16 8.53 -14.64
C VAL A 99 -4.43 7.96 -15.85
N TRP A 100 -5.10 7.96 -17.00
CA TRP A 100 -4.47 7.65 -18.27
C TRP A 100 -3.84 8.93 -18.81
N GLY A 101 -2.52 8.91 -19.05
CA GLY A 101 -1.83 9.98 -19.76
C GLY A 101 -2.13 9.88 -21.26
N VAL A 102 -2.66 10.95 -21.86
CA VAL A 102 -2.90 11.03 -23.31
C VAL A 102 -2.09 12.20 -23.87
N SER A 103 -1.25 11.92 -24.88
CA SER A 103 -0.47 12.96 -25.56
C SER A 103 -1.40 13.93 -26.28
N LYS A 104 -1.28 15.23 -25.97
CA LYS A 104 -2.05 16.29 -26.64
C LYS A 104 -1.68 16.44 -28.12
N ALA A 105 -0.44 16.11 -28.49
CA ALA A 105 0.06 16.22 -29.86
C ALA A 105 -0.45 15.11 -30.78
N SER A 106 -1.03 14.04 -30.25
CA SER A 106 -1.56 12.96 -31.07
C SER A 106 -2.80 13.43 -31.85
N LYS A 107 -2.83 13.14 -33.16
CA LYS A 107 -3.98 13.40 -34.05
C LYS A 107 -5.29 12.83 -33.50
N ASN A 108 -5.21 11.73 -32.75
CA ASN A 108 -6.37 11.01 -32.20
C ASN A 108 -6.61 11.30 -30.71
N SER A 109 -5.92 12.29 -30.12
CA SER A 109 -6.02 12.57 -28.68
C SER A 109 -7.45 12.83 -28.22
N LYS A 110 -8.22 13.62 -28.96
CA LYS A 110 -9.62 13.94 -28.66
C LYS A 110 -10.52 12.70 -28.65
N SER A 111 -10.39 11.82 -29.65
CA SER A 111 -11.22 10.61 -29.73
C SER A 111 -10.86 9.62 -28.63
N VAL A 112 -9.57 9.45 -28.31
CA VAL A 112 -9.12 8.61 -27.19
C VAL A 112 -9.66 9.13 -25.86
N ILE A 113 -9.57 10.44 -25.60
CA ILE A 113 -10.10 11.04 -24.36
C ILE A 113 -11.61 10.83 -24.26
N ALA A 114 -12.36 11.05 -25.35
CA ALA A 114 -13.80 10.82 -25.38
C ALA A 114 -14.17 9.35 -25.08
N ALA A 115 -13.44 8.41 -25.69
CA ALA A 115 -13.64 6.98 -25.45
C ALA A 115 -13.34 6.59 -24.00
N LEU A 116 -12.26 7.12 -23.40
CA LEU A 116 -11.93 6.88 -22.00
C LEU A 116 -12.99 7.46 -21.04
N HIS A 117 -13.46 8.68 -21.29
CA HIS A 117 -14.48 9.34 -20.48
C HIS A 117 -15.83 8.61 -20.53
N ALA A 118 -16.21 8.03 -21.67
CA ALA A 118 -17.45 7.25 -21.78
C ALA A 118 -17.27 5.81 -21.25
N GLY A 119 -16.19 5.15 -21.64
CA GLY A 119 -15.99 3.72 -21.39
C GLY A 119 -15.64 3.39 -19.94
N VAL A 120 -14.78 4.18 -19.28
CA VAL A 120 -14.31 3.87 -17.93
C VAL A 120 -15.45 3.88 -16.90
N PRO A 121 -16.36 4.89 -16.86
CA PRO A 121 -17.51 4.85 -15.98
C PRO A 121 -18.42 3.64 -16.23
N LEU A 122 -18.65 3.28 -17.49
CA LEU A 122 -19.45 2.09 -17.85
C LEU A 122 -18.81 0.80 -17.34
N LEU A 123 -17.49 0.65 -17.48
CA LEU A 123 -16.76 -0.51 -16.96
C LEU A 123 -16.79 -0.58 -15.43
N LYS A 124 -16.78 0.57 -14.75
CA LYS A 124 -16.98 0.62 -13.28
C LYS A 124 -18.39 0.19 -12.91
N GLN A 125 -19.41 0.74 -13.56
CA GLN A 125 -20.82 0.41 -13.30
C GLN A 125 -21.09 -1.09 -13.50
N LYS A 126 -20.47 -1.70 -14.51
CA LYS A 126 -20.56 -3.14 -14.79
C LYS A 126 -19.70 -4.03 -13.86
N GLY A 127 -18.96 -3.45 -12.91
CA GLY A 127 -18.07 -4.19 -12.01
C GLY A 127 -16.83 -4.79 -12.67
N VAL A 128 -16.55 -4.48 -13.94
CA VAL A 128 -15.42 -5.07 -14.70
C VAL A 128 -14.09 -4.64 -14.10
N ILE A 129 -13.96 -3.37 -13.71
CA ILE A 129 -12.73 -2.85 -13.10
C ILE A 129 -12.49 -3.46 -11.72
N GLU A 130 -13.54 -3.60 -10.89
CA GLU A 130 -13.41 -4.23 -9.57
C GLU A 130 -13.00 -5.70 -9.71
N LYS A 131 -13.65 -6.44 -10.61
CA LYS A 131 -13.31 -7.82 -10.90
C LYS A 131 -11.84 -7.96 -11.31
N ALA A 132 -11.35 -7.09 -12.19
CA ALA A 132 -9.95 -7.11 -12.61
C ALA A 132 -8.99 -6.86 -11.44
N TYR A 133 -9.28 -5.90 -10.55
CA TYR A 133 -8.45 -5.64 -9.37
C TYR A 133 -8.44 -6.80 -8.38
N ARG A 134 -9.55 -7.50 -8.19
CA ARG A 134 -9.61 -8.70 -7.34
C ARG A 134 -8.83 -9.85 -7.95
N GLN A 135 -9.03 -10.11 -9.25
CA GLN A 135 -8.32 -11.17 -9.97
C GLN A 135 -6.81 -10.93 -10.05
N SER A 136 -6.36 -9.67 -10.10
CA SER A 136 -4.94 -9.33 -10.06
C SER A 136 -4.35 -9.33 -8.65
N GLY A 137 -5.14 -9.62 -7.61
CA GLY A 137 -4.71 -9.59 -6.21
C GLY A 137 -4.50 -8.19 -5.64
N PHE A 138 -4.83 -7.11 -6.37
CA PHE A 138 -4.72 -5.75 -5.86
C PHE A 138 -5.72 -5.51 -4.71
N PHE A 139 -6.96 -5.97 -4.89
CA PHE A 139 -7.94 -6.09 -3.82
C PHE A 139 -7.91 -7.51 -3.27
N ASN A 140 -7.07 -7.72 -2.27
CA ASN A 140 -6.90 -9.03 -1.63
C ASN A 140 -8.02 -9.27 -0.60
N SER A 141 -8.89 -10.24 -0.86
CA SER A 141 -10.04 -10.55 0.00
C SER A 141 -9.65 -11.00 1.41
N GLN A 142 -8.43 -11.53 1.59
CA GLN A 142 -7.93 -11.97 2.90
C GLN A 142 -7.82 -10.82 3.91
N VAL A 143 -7.77 -9.56 3.44
CA VAL A 143 -7.66 -8.38 4.31
C VAL A 143 -8.91 -7.52 4.31
N ASP A 144 -10.03 -7.97 3.73
CA ASP A 144 -11.26 -7.18 3.67
C ASP A 144 -11.75 -6.76 5.07
N HIS A 145 -11.62 -7.66 6.05
CA HIS A 145 -11.98 -7.47 7.45
C HIS A 145 -10.95 -6.67 8.27
N TRP A 146 -9.77 -6.36 7.72
CA TRP A 146 -8.73 -5.64 8.46
C TRP A 146 -9.10 -4.17 8.64
N LYS A 147 -8.73 -3.60 9.79
CA LYS A 147 -9.03 -2.21 10.13
C LYS A 147 -8.17 -1.26 9.31
N VAL A 148 -8.80 -0.29 8.65
CA VAL A 148 -8.08 0.84 8.06
C VAL A 148 -7.63 1.76 9.20
N ILE A 149 -6.33 2.00 9.33
CA ILE A 149 -5.78 2.79 10.45
C ILE A 149 -5.76 4.29 10.21
N SER A 150 -6.00 4.73 8.98
CA SER A 150 -6.34 6.10 8.64
C SER A 150 -7.85 6.32 8.81
N ASN A 151 -8.26 7.54 9.15
CA ASN A 151 -9.69 7.92 9.19
C ASN A 151 -10.32 8.05 7.78
N ILE A 152 -9.79 7.32 6.79
CA ILE A 152 -10.18 7.38 5.39
C ILE A 152 -11.14 6.23 5.13
N LYS A 153 -12.33 6.54 4.60
CA LYS A 153 -13.21 5.49 4.08
C LYS A 153 -12.59 4.93 2.80
N PRO A 154 -12.35 3.61 2.70
CA PRO A 154 -11.91 3.02 1.44
C PRO A 154 -12.95 3.31 0.36
N ILE A 155 -12.48 3.68 -0.83
CA ILE A 155 -13.34 3.88 -2.00
C ILE A 155 -13.93 2.51 -2.33
N LYS A 156 -15.25 2.37 -2.18
CA LYS A 156 -16.01 1.24 -2.73
C LYS A 156 -16.18 1.45 -4.23
#